data_AF-A0A3D4NLZ2-F1
#
_entry.id   AF-A0A3D4NLZ2-F1
#
_cell.length_a   1.000
_cell.length_b   1.000
_cell.length_c   1.000
_cell.angle_alpha   90.00
_cell.angle_beta   90.00
_cell.angle_gamma   90.00
#
_symmetry.space_group_name_H-M   'P 1'
#
loop_
_entity.id
_entity.type
_entity.pdbx_description
1 polymer ?
#
loop_
_entity_poly.entity_id
_entity_poly.type
_entity_poly.pdbx_seq_one_letter_code
_entity_poly.pdbx_strand_id
1 'polypeptide(L)'
;MRASNSMPPPADLLEQVREQCTQPMPGELDGIVQALHTRLGDALVALLVYGSCLRNGDLTDGMVDFYALVDSYANAHHKRLQQLANAWLPPTVILVRAPAPDGQILHAKCAILSLQDFEAGTGSWFQSYLWARFAQPCRLVYFKDEETHKRIHFALAQAVMTLMGRCVANLPDRFNSFTLWKRALSLTYGAELRPESANRPGQLVRHDKAYYSRITRAAAPAVKHMAACAGEEDCYRNLCPAATRRANERLWRFRRIQGRTLNVARLVKSFFTFENGVDYLIWKLERHLGEPIVVTHRLRRFPLVFGWPLLWRLLKSRRLR
;
A
#
# COMPACT_ATOMS: atom_id res chain seq x y z
N MET A 1 18.33 11.80 -15.76
CA MET A 1 17.05 11.07 -15.87
C MET A 1 15.93 12.10 -15.71
N ARG A 2 15.24 12.48 -16.79
CA ARG A 2 14.29 13.61 -16.78
C ARG A 2 13.13 13.31 -15.83
N ALA A 3 12.82 14.26 -14.94
CA ALA A 3 11.58 14.29 -14.18
C ALA A 3 10.43 13.98 -15.15
N SER A 4 9.64 12.96 -14.86
CA SER A 4 8.43 12.70 -15.65
C SER A 4 7.56 13.96 -15.55
N ASN A 5 7.28 14.61 -16.69
CA ASN A 5 6.21 15.60 -16.82
C ASN A 5 4.86 14.91 -16.54
N SER A 6 4.61 14.56 -15.28
CA SER A 6 3.28 14.25 -14.77
C SER A 6 2.53 15.57 -14.75
N MET A 7 1.44 15.64 -15.52
CA MET A 7 0.53 16.77 -15.39
C MET A 7 0.06 16.84 -13.93
N PRO A 8 -0.10 18.03 -13.37
CA PRO A 8 -0.65 18.16 -12.03
C PRO A 8 -2.04 17.50 -11.97
N PRO A 9 -2.41 16.89 -10.83
CA PRO A 9 -3.75 16.36 -10.64
C PRO A 9 -4.84 17.41 -10.87
N PRO A 10 -5.94 17.05 -11.56
CA PRO A 10 -7.11 17.92 -11.67
C PRO A 10 -7.63 18.34 -10.30
N ALA A 11 -8.17 19.55 -10.20
CA ALA A 11 -8.74 20.07 -8.95
C ALA A 11 -9.86 19.16 -8.42
N ASP A 12 -10.75 18.69 -9.28
CA ASP A 12 -11.82 17.75 -8.93
C ASP A 12 -11.27 16.45 -8.34
N LEU A 13 -10.12 15.97 -8.85
CA LEU A 13 -9.50 14.75 -8.33
C LEU A 13 -8.91 14.97 -6.94
N LEU A 14 -8.25 16.11 -6.72
CA LEU A 14 -7.73 16.49 -5.42
C LEU A 14 -8.87 16.59 -4.39
N GLU A 15 -10.01 17.15 -4.78
CA GLU A 15 -11.17 17.28 -3.90
C GLU A 15 -11.78 15.92 -3.56
N GLN A 16 -11.98 15.05 -4.55
CA GLN A 16 -12.49 13.69 -4.29
C GLN A 16 -11.55 12.86 -3.39
N VAL A 17 -10.24 13.03 -3.55
CA VAL A 17 -9.24 12.40 -2.67
C VAL A 17 -9.32 12.97 -1.26
N ARG A 18 -9.42 14.30 -1.12
CA ARG A 18 -9.54 15.00 0.16
C ARG A 18 -10.76 14.52 0.92
N GLU A 19 -11.94 14.58 0.30
CA GLU A 19 -13.21 14.11 0.87
C GLU A 19 -13.12 12.66 1.36
N GLN A 20 -12.49 11.78 0.57
CA GLN A 20 -12.33 10.38 0.96
C GLN A 20 -11.35 10.21 2.12
N CYS A 21 -10.26 10.97 2.15
CA CYS A 21 -9.22 10.86 3.18
C CYS A 21 -9.66 11.38 4.54
N THR A 22 -10.53 12.39 4.57
CA THR A 22 -11.03 13.06 5.78
C THR A 22 -12.27 12.41 6.37
N GLN A 23 -12.78 11.32 5.79
CA GLN A 23 -13.88 10.58 6.39
C GLN A 23 -13.49 10.09 7.81
N PRO A 24 -14.42 10.14 8.77
CA PRO A 24 -14.11 9.80 10.15
C PRO A 24 -13.67 8.34 10.29
N MET A 25 -12.80 8.09 11.27
CA MET A 25 -12.39 6.75 11.71
C MET A 25 -12.80 6.54 13.17
N PRO A 26 -13.00 5.29 13.62
CA PRO A 26 -13.31 5.00 15.02
C PRO A 26 -12.19 5.50 15.95
N GLY A 27 -12.58 6.12 17.08
CA GLY A 27 -11.64 6.64 18.09
C GLY A 27 -10.80 5.57 18.79
N GLU A 28 -11.11 4.29 18.58
CA GLU A 28 -10.27 3.16 19.01
C GLU A 28 -8.84 3.25 18.47
N LEU A 29 -8.62 3.95 17.35
CA LEU A 29 -7.31 4.15 16.76
C LEU A 29 -6.46 5.21 17.46
N ASP A 30 -7.04 6.06 18.30
CA ASP A 30 -6.34 7.17 18.95
C ASP A 30 -5.18 6.66 19.80
N GLY A 31 -5.38 5.56 20.56
CA GLY A 31 -4.32 4.93 21.33
C GLY A 31 -3.11 4.50 20.48
N ILE A 32 -3.34 3.99 19.26
CA ILE A 32 -2.27 3.63 18.33
C ILE A 32 -1.60 4.87 17.74
N VAL A 33 -2.38 5.91 17.42
CA VAL A 33 -1.87 7.20 16.92
C VAL A 33 -0.96 7.84 17.97
N GLN A 34 -1.39 7.92 19.24
CA GLN A 34 -0.56 8.39 20.34
C GLN A 34 0.71 7.55 20.51
N ALA A 35 0.60 6.21 20.47
CA ALA A 35 1.77 5.34 20.62
C ALA A 35 2.79 5.54 19.49
N LEU A 36 2.34 5.76 18.27
CA LEU A 36 3.21 6.10 17.13
C LEU A 36 3.83 7.48 17.27
N HIS A 37 3.05 8.47 17.71
CA HIS A 37 3.54 9.82 17.96
C HIS A 37 4.63 9.84 19.05
N THR A 38 4.41 9.15 20.16
CA THR A 38 5.41 9.03 21.25
C THR A 38 6.67 8.31 20.78
N ARG A 39 6.55 7.30 19.91
CA ARG A 39 7.69 6.51 19.44
C ARG A 39 8.52 7.23 18.39
N LEU A 40 7.89 7.95 17.48
CA LEU A 40 8.56 8.59 16.34
C LEU A 40 8.85 10.09 16.58
N GLY A 41 8.23 10.69 17.60
CA GLY A 41 8.43 12.08 17.98
C GLY A 41 8.22 13.05 16.81
N ASP A 42 9.06 14.08 16.78
CA ASP A 42 9.00 15.16 15.78
C ASP A 42 9.26 14.70 14.33
N ALA A 43 9.80 13.49 14.16
CA ALA A 43 10.03 12.89 12.86
C ALA A 43 8.72 12.50 12.17
N LEU A 44 7.65 12.20 12.94
CA LEU A 44 6.36 11.83 12.37
C LEU A 44 5.68 13.05 11.77
N VAL A 45 5.41 13.00 10.45
CA VAL A 45 4.71 14.09 9.75
C VAL A 45 3.28 13.73 9.39
N ALA A 46 2.97 12.44 9.19
CA ALA A 46 1.60 11.99 8.98
C ALA A 46 1.39 10.50 9.22
N LEU A 47 0.13 10.12 9.49
CA LEU A 47 -0.30 8.73 9.58
C LEU A 47 -1.45 8.45 8.61
N LEU A 48 -1.24 7.46 7.74
CA LEU A 48 -2.26 6.94 6.84
C LEU A 48 -2.71 5.55 7.29
N VAL A 49 -4.01 5.32 7.30
CA VAL A 49 -4.62 4.01 7.56
C VAL A 49 -5.09 3.41 6.25
N TYR A 50 -4.78 2.13 6.07
CA TYR A 50 -5.16 1.34 4.91
C TYR A 50 -5.64 -0.05 5.34
N GLY A 51 -6.35 -0.76 4.47
CA GLY A 51 -6.54 -2.21 4.60
C GLY A 51 -7.97 -2.67 4.85
N SER A 52 -8.11 -3.93 5.26
CA SER A 52 -9.41 -4.60 5.45
C SER A 52 -10.21 -4.05 6.63
N CYS A 53 -9.54 -3.60 7.69
CA CYS A 53 -10.21 -3.03 8.87
C CYS A 53 -11.00 -1.76 8.52
N LEU A 54 -10.48 -0.94 7.60
CA LEU A 54 -11.15 0.25 7.07
C LEU A 54 -12.43 -0.09 6.28
N ARG A 55 -12.53 -1.31 5.75
CA ARG A 55 -13.65 -1.77 4.91
C ARG A 55 -14.70 -2.57 5.65
N ASN A 56 -14.28 -3.36 6.64
CA ASN A 56 -15.19 -4.23 7.39
C ASN A 56 -15.71 -3.58 8.68
N GLY A 57 -15.15 -2.44 9.10
CA GLY A 57 -15.55 -1.75 10.34
C GLY A 57 -15.12 -2.46 11.63
N ASP A 58 -14.53 -3.66 11.52
CA ASP A 58 -14.06 -4.45 12.66
C ASP A 58 -12.54 -4.26 12.85
N LEU A 59 -12.19 -3.56 13.92
CA LEU A 59 -10.81 -3.30 14.35
C LEU A 59 -10.31 -4.35 15.35
N THR A 60 -11.19 -5.23 15.84
CA THR A 60 -10.89 -6.21 16.90
C THR A 60 -10.36 -7.53 16.35
N ASP A 61 -10.83 -7.97 15.18
CA ASP A 61 -10.39 -9.22 14.55
C ASP A 61 -9.17 -9.03 13.61
N GLY A 62 -8.85 -7.78 13.24
CA GLY A 62 -7.86 -7.45 12.19
C GLY A 62 -6.75 -6.52 12.66
N MET A 63 -5.50 -6.94 12.47
CA MET A 63 -4.33 -6.07 12.64
C MET A 63 -4.40 -4.88 11.68
N VAL A 64 -4.43 -3.66 12.21
CA VAL A 64 -4.55 -2.43 11.41
C VAL A 64 -3.23 -2.10 10.72
N ASP A 65 -3.28 -1.85 9.40
CA ASP A 65 -2.11 -1.44 8.60
C ASP A 65 -1.99 0.09 8.57
N PHE A 66 -0.99 0.62 9.27
CA PHE A 66 -0.60 2.02 9.27
C PHE A 66 0.59 2.27 8.34
N TYR A 67 0.64 3.48 7.80
CA TYR A 67 1.82 4.06 7.17
C TYR A 67 2.20 5.32 7.93
N ALA A 68 3.36 5.28 8.60
CA ALA A 68 3.96 6.45 9.21
C ALA A 68 4.85 7.15 8.21
N LEU A 69 4.42 8.33 7.79
CA LEU A 69 5.21 9.23 6.98
C LEU A 69 6.10 10.03 7.91
N VAL A 70 7.41 10.00 7.66
CA VAL A 70 8.42 10.73 8.44
C VAL A 70 9.13 11.78 7.60
N ASP A 71 9.68 12.79 8.25
CA ASP A 71 10.48 13.84 7.59
C ASP A 71 11.76 13.25 6.97
N SER A 72 12.47 12.39 7.72
CA SER A 72 13.69 11.73 7.32
C SER A 72 13.85 10.39 8.07
N TYR A 73 14.51 9.43 7.43
CA TYR A 73 14.81 8.17 8.11
C TYR A 73 15.83 8.31 9.22
N ALA A 74 16.69 9.33 9.15
CA ALA A 74 17.69 9.62 10.18
C ALA A 74 17.05 9.97 11.52
N ASN A 75 15.97 10.77 11.48
CA ASN A 75 15.24 11.18 12.68
C ASN A 75 14.31 10.06 13.20
N ALA A 76 13.83 9.19 12.30
CA ALA A 76 12.89 8.12 12.64
C ALA A 76 13.52 6.84 13.21
N HIS A 77 14.81 6.58 12.95
CA HIS A 77 15.50 5.36 13.40
C HIS A 77 16.78 5.68 14.17
N HIS A 78 16.94 5.13 15.37
CA HIS A 78 18.16 5.34 16.18
C HIS A 78 19.40 4.63 15.61
N LYS A 79 19.23 3.51 14.89
CA LYS A 79 20.35 2.69 14.37
C LYS A 79 20.65 3.04 12.91
N ARG A 80 21.91 3.40 12.61
CA ARG A 80 22.37 3.70 11.22
C ARG A 80 22.06 2.59 10.23
N LEU A 81 22.14 1.32 10.64
CA LEU A 81 21.79 0.19 9.78
C LEU A 81 20.31 0.22 9.35
N GLN A 82 19.40 0.59 10.26
CA GLN A 82 17.97 0.72 9.94
C GLN A 82 17.70 1.91 9.04
N GLN A 83 18.40 3.03 9.25
CA GLN A 83 18.33 4.22 8.38
C GLN A 83 18.72 3.87 6.94
N LEU A 84 19.90 3.26 6.76
CA LEU A 84 20.42 2.88 5.44
C LEU A 84 19.54 1.81 4.79
N ALA A 85 19.10 0.80 5.54
CA ALA A 85 18.24 -0.24 5.02
C ALA A 85 16.86 0.31 4.60
N ASN A 86 16.33 1.32 5.31
CA ASN A 86 15.07 1.96 4.93
C ASN A 86 15.24 2.88 3.72
N ALA A 87 16.36 3.60 3.61
CA ALA A 87 16.68 4.40 2.43
C ALA A 87 16.88 3.54 1.18
N TRP A 88 17.52 2.37 1.31
CA TRP A 88 17.78 1.49 0.17
C TRP A 88 16.54 0.74 -0.30
N LEU A 89 15.71 0.26 0.63
CA LEU A 89 14.54 -0.53 0.30
C LEU A 89 13.34 -0.20 1.20
N PRO A 90 12.71 0.96 1.00
CA PRO A 90 11.53 1.35 1.76
C PRO A 90 10.30 0.45 1.47
N PRO A 91 9.36 0.31 2.42
CA PRO A 91 9.36 0.81 3.80
C PRO A 91 9.98 -0.19 4.81
N THR A 92 10.25 0.26 6.04
CA THR A 92 10.57 -0.59 7.20
C THR A 92 9.33 -0.71 8.07
N VAL A 93 8.97 -1.93 8.45
CA VAL A 93 7.76 -2.19 9.20
C VAL A 93 8.10 -2.39 10.68
N ILE A 94 7.29 -1.82 11.56
CA ILE A 94 7.32 -2.03 13.00
C ILE A 94 5.95 -2.52 13.49
N LEU A 95 5.93 -3.19 14.64
CA LEU A 95 4.70 -3.52 15.34
C LEU A 95 4.50 -2.53 16.49
N VAL A 96 3.28 -2.04 16.64
CA VAL A 96 2.86 -1.18 17.74
C VAL A 96 1.70 -1.84 18.45
N ARG A 97 1.69 -1.71 19.78
CA ARG A 97 0.63 -2.19 20.65
C ARG A 97 0.15 -1.03 21.49
N ALA A 98 -1.15 -0.82 21.58
CA ALA A 98 -1.74 0.20 22.43
C ALA A 98 -3.06 -0.31 23.02
N PRO A 99 -3.44 0.12 24.24
CA PRO A 99 -4.75 -0.16 24.78
C PRO A 99 -5.83 0.59 23.98
N ALA A 100 -6.92 -0.09 23.65
CA ALA A 100 -8.16 0.49 23.19
C ALA A 100 -8.95 1.07 24.39
N PRO A 101 -9.95 1.95 24.13
CA PRO A 101 -10.81 2.52 25.17
C PRO A 101 -11.54 1.48 26.02
N ASP A 102 -11.79 0.28 25.48
CA ASP A 102 -12.46 -0.83 26.16
C ASP A 102 -11.49 -1.73 26.98
N GLY A 103 -10.20 -1.37 27.02
CA GLY A 103 -9.15 -2.11 27.74
C GLY A 103 -8.50 -3.24 26.94
N GLN A 104 -8.96 -3.55 25.72
CA GLN A 104 -8.30 -4.54 24.87
C GLN A 104 -6.98 -4.01 24.31
N ILE A 105 -5.99 -4.88 24.04
CA ILE A 105 -4.75 -4.46 23.38
C ILE A 105 -4.91 -4.56 21.86
N LEU A 106 -4.88 -3.42 21.20
CA LEU A 106 -4.83 -3.35 19.74
C LEU A 106 -3.41 -3.61 19.24
N HIS A 107 -3.35 -4.36 18.14
CA HIS A 107 -2.10 -4.64 17.43
C HIS A 107 -2.14 -3.93 16.08
N ALA A 108 -1.17 -3.05 15.84
CA ALA A 108 -1.02 -2.34 14.58
C ALA A 108 0.32 -2.65 13.93
N LYS A 109 0.29 -2.86 12.62
CA LYS A 109 1.48 -2.94 11.79
C LYS A 109 1.70 -1.58 11.16
N CYS A 110 2.84 -0.96 11.40
CA CYS A 110 3.16 0.34 10.87
C CYS A 110 4.35 0.28 9.90
N ALA A 111 4.15 0.73 8.67
CA ALA A 111 5.19 0.89 7.67
C ALA A 111 5.75 2.33 7.71
N ILE A 112 7.03 2.48 8.08
CA ILE A 112 7.73 3.77 8.13
C ILE A 112 8.30 4.08 6.75
N LEU A 113 7.93 5.24 6.21
CA LEU A 113 8.29 5.74 4.89
C LEU A 113 8.56 7.25 4.99
N SER A 114 9.55 7.80 4.29
CA SER A 114 9.74 9.25 4.27
C SER A 114 8.65 9.89 3.41
N LEU A 115 8.30 11.15 3.70
CA LEU A 115 7.35 11.89 2.87
C LEU A 115 7.85 12.01 1.42
N GLN A 116 9.16 12.20 1.25
CA GLN A 116 9.80 12.24 -0.07
C GLN A 116 9.64 10.91 -0.84
N ASP A 117 9.90 9.77 -0.20
CA ASP A 117 9.73 8.45 -0.85
C ASP A 117 8.26 8.12 -1.10
N PHE A 118 7.36 8.64 -0.28
CA PHE A 118 5.93 8.53 -0.51
C PHE A 118 5.51 9.29 -1.77
N GLU A 119 5.95 10.53 -1.94
CA GLU A 119 5.71 11.34 -3.14
C GLU A 119 6.32 10.69 -4.39
N ALA A 120 7.59 10.27 -4.31
CA ALA A 120 8.24 9.56 -5.42
C ALA A 120 7.55 8.21 -5.73
N GLY A 121 7.14 7.51 -4.69
CA GLY A 121 6.48 6.22 -4.76
C GLY A 121 5.08 6.23 -5.35
N THR A 122 4.36 7.32 -5.14
CA THR A 122 3.03 7.54 -5.70
C THR A 122 3.08 8.13 -7.13
N GLY A 123 4.16 8.85 -7.47
CA GLY A 123 4.30 9.49 -8.78
C GLY A 123 5.13 8.73 -9.82
N SER A 124 6.35 8.30 -9.47
CA SER A 124 7.38 8.00 -10.48
C SER A 124 7.96 6.58 -10.40
N TRP A 125 7.79 5.88 -9.28
CA TRP A 125 8.35 4.54 -9.12
C TRP A 125 7.86 3.53 -10.16
N PHE A 126 8.78 2.70 -10.63
CA PHE A 126 8.46 1.66 -11.61
C PHE A 126 7.62 0.52 -11.00
N GLN A 127 7.96 0.10 -9.77
CA GLN A 127 7.19 -0.88 -9.00
C GLN A 127 5.83 -0.32 -8.60
N SER A 128 4.80 -1.18 -8.55
CA SER A 128 3.43 -0.77 -8.25
C SER A 128 3.10 -0.58 -6.77
N TYR A 129 4.05 -0.83 -5.88
CA TYR A 129 3.80 -1.02 -4.46
C TYR A 129 3.05 0.14 -3.78
N LEU A 130 3.48 1.39 -4.01
CA LEU A 130 2.89 2.56 -3.37
C LEU A 130 1.72 3.12 -4.19
N TRP A 131 1.94 3.50 -5.45
CA TRP A 131 0.85 4.09 -6.24
C TRP A 131 -0.37 3.18 -6.40
N ALA A 132 -0.22 1.85 -6.50
CA ALA A 132 -1.40 0.97 -6.58
C ALA A 132 -2.16 0.87 -5.26
N ARG A 133 -1.44 0.95 -4.14
CA ARG A 133 -2.03 0.90 -2.81
C ARG A 133 -2.77 2.19 -2.49
N PHE A 134 -2.12 3.33 -2.75
CA PHE A 134 -2.62 4.65 -2.39
C PHE A 134 -3.56 5.28 -3.43
N ALA A 135 -3.73 4.66 -4.59
CA ALA A 135 -4.85 4.96 -5.49
C ALA A 135 -6.21 4.41 -4.98
N GLN A 136 -6.17 3.45 -4.04
CA GLN A 136 -7.36 2.93 -3.38
C GLN A 136 -7.70 3.76 -2.14
N PRO A 137 -8.94 3.67 -1.62
CA PRO A 137 -9.33 4.38 -0.41
C PRO A 137 -8.36 4.20 0.77
N CYS A 138 -7.95 5.30 1.37
CA CYS A 138 -7.18 5.37 2.61
C CYS A 138 -7.70 6.53 3.47
N ARG A 139 -7.23 6.61 4.71
CA ARG A 139 -7.62 7.65 5.68
C ARG A 139 -6.39 8.33 6.23
N LEU A 140 -6.43 9.65 6.31
CA LEU A 140 -5.40 10.44 6.96
C LEU A 140 -5.86 10.72 8.39
N VAL A 141 -5.21 10.09 9.37
CA VAL A 141 -5.62 10.17 10.79
C VAL A 141 -4.73 11.10 11.61
N TYR A 142 -3.58 11.49 11.08
CA TYR A 142 -2.69 12.47 11.69
C TYR A 142 -1.89 13.17 10.59
N PHE A 143 -1.68 14.47 10.75
CA PHE A 143 -0.75 15.28 9.96
C PHE A 143 -0.18 16.39 10.83
N LYS A 144 1.06 16.79 10.57
CA LYS A 144 1.80 17.77 11.38
C LYS A 144 1.34 19.21 11.14
N ASP A 145 1.09 19.56 9.87
CA ASP A 145 0.75 20.92 9.44
C ASP A 145 -0.01 20.90 8.10
N GLU A 146 -0.57 22.06 7.72
CA GLU A 146 -1.35 22.21 6.48
C GLU A 146 -0.52 22.03 5.21
N GLU A 147 0.79 22.24 5.25
CA GLU A 147 1.65 21.98 4.10
C GLU A 147 1.74 20.47 3.84
N THR A 148 2.02 19.70 4.89
CA THR A 148 2.06 18.24 4.88
C THR A 148 0.73 17.66 4.42
N HIS A 149 -0.38 18.23 4.92
CA HIS A 149 -1.73 17.86 4.52
C HIS A 149 -1.96 17.99 3.01
N LYS A 150 -1.59 19.13 2.42
CA LYS A 150 -1.69 19.38 0.97
C LYS A 150 -0.79 18.44 0.17
N ARG A 151 0.45 18.22 0.61
CA ARG A 151 1.41 17.32 -0.06
C ARG A 151 0.91 15.89 -0.11
N ILE A 152 0.29 15.40 0.97
CA ILE A 152 -0.28 14.05 1.01
C ILE A 152 -1.44 13.92 0.04
N HIS A 153 -2.40 14.85 0.04
CA HIS A 153 -3.51 14.81 -0.92
C HIS A 153 -3.03 14.85 -2.37
N PHE A 154 -2.02 15.67 -2.64
CA PHE A 154 -1.38 15.71 -3.95
C PHE A 154 -0.77 14.36 -4.34
N ALA A 155 -0.01 13.74 -3.44
CA ALA A 155 0.60 12.43 -3.65
C ALA A 155 -0.46 11.32 -3.87
N LEU A 156 -1.56 11.34 -3.13
CA LEU A 156 -2.67 10.40 -3.29
C LEU A 156 -3.39 10.58 -4.64
N ALA A 157 -3.69 11.81 -5.04
CA ALA A 157 -4.25 12.08 -6.37
C ALA A 157 -3.29 11.68 -7.50
N GLN A 158 -1.99 11.93 -7.30
CA GLN A 158 -0.94 11.50 -8.21
C GLN A 158 -0.87 9.96 -8.29
N ALA A 159 -1.09 9.23 -7.20
CA ALA A 159 -1.16 7.77 -7.19
C ALA A 159 -2.26 7.24 -8.10
N VAL A 160 -3.46 7.85 -8.07
CA VAL A 160 -4.59 7.51 -8.94
C VAL A 160 -4.21 7.72 -10.41
N MET A 161 -3.66 8.88 -10.75
CA MET A 161 -3.24 9.18 -12.12
C MET A 161 -2.14 8.23 -12.61
N THR A 162 -1.17 7.92 -11.74
CA THR A 162 -0.10 6.96 -12.05
C THR A 162 -0.69 5.59 -12.33
N LEU A 163 -1.56 5.06 -11.46
CA LEU A 163 -2.21 3.77 -11.67
C LEU A 163 -2.96 3.74 -13.01
N MET A 164 -3.81 4.74 -13.28
CA MET A 164 -4.60 4.81 -14.51
C MET A 164 -3.71 4.92 -15.74
N GLY A 165 -2.74 5.83 -15.73
CA GLY A 165 -1.81 6.04 -16.84
C GLY A 165 -0.91 4.83 -17.13
N ARG A 166 -0.55 4.04 -16.11
CA ARG A 166 0.21 2.78 -16.31
C ARG A 166 -0.67 1.61 -16.77
N CYS A 167 -2.00 1.70 -16.61
CA CYS A 167 -2.93 0.61 -16.91
C CYS A 167 -3.77 0.81 -18.18
N VAL A 168 -3.97 2.04 -18.65
CA VAL A 168 -4.89 2.36 -19.76
C VAL A 168 -4.62 1.51 -21.01
N ALA A 169 -3.36 1.31 -21.37
CA ALA A 169 -2.99 0.53 -22.55
C ALA A 169 -3.35 -0.97 -22.46
N ASN A 170 -3.65 -1.49 -21.27
CA ASN A 170 -4.10 -2.88 -21.04
C ASN A 170 -5.63 -3.03 -20.99
N LEU A 171 -6.38 -1.95 -21.22
CA LEU A 171 -7.84 -1.95 -21.26
C LEU A 171 -8.34 -2.28 -22.68
N PRO A 172 -9.57 -2.79 -22.82
CA PRO A 172 -10.24 -2.91 -24.12
C PRO A 172 -10.50 -1.53 -24.73
N ASP A 173 -10.94 -1.51 -25.98
CA ASP A 173 -11.12 -0.26 -26.74
C ASP A 173 -12.21 0.65 -26.16
N ARG A 174 -13.24 0.04 -25.56
CA ARG A 174 -14.27 0.69 -24.75
C ARG A 174 -14.35 0.02 -23.39
N PHE A 175 -14.44 0.81 -22.32
CA PHE A 175 -14.50 0.29 -20.95
C PHE A 175 -15.23 1.27 -20.02
N ASN A 176 -15.66 0.77 -18.86
CA ASN A 176 -16.18 1.57 -17.75
C ASN A 176 -15.22 1.59 -16.55
N SER A 177 -15.53 2.39 -15.52
CA SER A 177 -14.68 2.48 -14.32
C SER A 177 -14.48 1.13 -13.66
N PHE A 178 -15.52 0.30 -13.58
CA PHE A 178 -15.41 -1.04 -13.01
C PHE A 178 -14.35 -1.89 -13.74
N THR A 179 -14.39 -1.90 -15.07
CA THR A 179 -13.43 -2.63 -15.91
C THR A 179 -12.02 -2.08 -15.75
N LEU A 180 -11.86 -0.75 -15.71
CA LEU A 180 -10.58 -0.09 -15.47
C LEU A 180 -9.97 -0.56 -14.16
N TRP A 181 -10.68 -0.39 -13.04
CA TRP A 181 -10.15 -0.66 -11.71
C TRP A 181 -9.93 -2.15 -11.47
N LYS A 182 -10.87 -3.00 -11.93
CA LYS A 182 -10.68 -4.46 -11.87
C LYS A 182 -9.40 -4.87 -12.59
N ARG A 183 -9.18 -4.37 -13.82
CA ARG A 183 -7.99 -4.72 -14.61
C ARG A 183 -6.71 -4.15 -14.01
N ALA A 184 -6.72 -2.89 -13.59
CA ALA A 184 -5.58 -2.22 -12.99
C ALA A 184 -5.13 -2.93 -11.71
N LEU A 185 -6.08 -3.21 -10.81
CA LEU A 185 -5.79 -3.92 -9.56
C LEU A 185 -5.37 -5.37 -9.81
N SER A 186 -5.92 -6.06 -10.81
CA SER A 186 -5.42 -7.39 -11.19
C SER A 186 -3.96 -7.37 -11.66
N LEU A 187 -3.54 -6.33 -12.40
CA LEU A 187 -2.15 -6.19 -12.84
C LEU A 187 -1.20 -5.95 -11.66
N THR A 188 -1.60 -5.09 -10.71
CA THR A 188 -0.78 -4.74 -9.54
C THR A 188 -0.69 -5.90 -8.55
N TYR A 189 -1.80 -6.59 -8.26
CA TYR A 189 -1.81 -7.82 -7.48
C TYR A 189 -0.92 -8.88 -8.12
N GLY A 190 -0.97 -9.03 -9.44
CA GLY A 190 -0.12 -9.98 -10.16
C GLY A 190 1.37 -9.62 -10.16
N ALA A 191 1.73 -8.39 -9.78
CA ALA A 191 3.11 -7.95 -9.65
C ALA A 191 3.68 -8.10 -8.22
N GLU A 192 2.83 -8.41 -7.25
CA GLU A 192 3.20 -8.61 -5.85
C GLU A 192 3.04 -10.09 -5.44
N LEU A 193 3.85 -10.53 -4.47
CA LEU A 193 3.62 -11.79 -3.77
C LEU A 193 2.53 -11.56 -2.70
N ARG A 194 1.28 -11.89 -3.02
CA ARG A 194 0.15 -11.83 -2.07
C ARG A 194 -0.58 -13.18 -2.02
N PRO A 195 -0.92 -13.71 -0.83
CA PRO A 195 -1.70 -14.94 -0.68
C PRO A 195 -3.21 -14.74 -0.95
N GLU A 196 -3.61 -13.58 -1.47
CA GLU A 196 -5.02 -13.23 -1.72
C GLU A 196 -5.57 -13.95 -2.97
N SER A 197 -6.87 -14.24 -2.99
CA SER A 197 -7.51 -14.92 -4.13
C SER A 197 -7.50 -14.06 -5.39
N ALA A 198 -7.45 -14.69 -6.57
CA ALA A 198 -7.45 -14.00 -7.86
C ALA A 198 -8.70 -13.13 -8.10
N ASN A 199 -9.82 -13.40 -7.40
CA ASN A 199 -11.07 -12.65 -7.52
C ASN A 199 -11.13 -11.41 -6.59
N ARG A 200 -10.15 -11.24 -5.69
CA ARG A 200 -10.14 -10.16 -4.70
C ARG A 200 -10.22 -8.75 -5.31
N PRO A 201 -9.51 -8.42 -6.42
CA PRO A 201 -9.68 -7.12 -7.08
C PRO A 201 -11.12 -6.84 -7.53
N GLY A 202 -11.80 -7.86 -8.08
CA GLY A 202 -13.20 -7.71 -8.51
C GLY A 202 -14.14 -7.45 -7.34
N GLN A 203 -13.96 -8.15 -6.23
CA GLN A 203 -14.74 -7.92 -5.01
C GLN A 203 -14.52 -6.51 -4.44
N LEU A 204 -13.27 -6.05 -4.43
CA LEU A 204 -12.90 -4.74 -3.90
C LEU A 204 -13.55 -3.59 -4.70
N VAL A 205 -13.55 -3.69 -6.02
CA VAL A 205 -14.20 -2.67 -6.87
C VAL A 205 -15.72 -2.76 -6.80
N ARG A 206 -16.29 -3.96 -6.64
CA ARG A 206 -17.75 -4.13 -6.46
C ARG A 206 -18.26 -3.52 -5.16
N HIS A 207 -17.46 -3.58 -4.10
CA HIS A 207 -17.82 -3.05 -2.79
C HIS A 207 -17.95 -1.51 -2.83
N ASP A 208 -17.09 -0.82 -3.57
CA ASP A 208 -17.06 0.65 -3.60
C ASP A 208 -17.13 1.22 -5.02
N LYS A 209 -18.13 0.77 -5.79
CA LYS A 209 -18.34 1.19 -7.19
C LYS A 209 -18.47 2.70 -7.33
N ALA A 210 -19.14 3.34 -6.37
CA ALA A 210 -19.40 4.77 -6.39
C ALA A 210 -18.09 5.57 -6.29
N TYR A 211 -17.20 5.23 -5.35
CA TYR A 211 -15.88 5.83 -5.26
C TYR A 211 -15.10 5.65 -6.57
N TYR A 212 -15.03 4.42 -7.09
CA TYR A 212 -14.25 4.14 -8.30
C TYR A 212 -14.81 4.84 -9.54
N SER A 213 -16.12 5.05 -9.63
CA SER A 213 -16.70 5.86 -10.71
C SER A 213 -16.33 7.34 -10.57
N ARG A 214 -16.49 7.94 -9.38
CA ARG A 214 -16.18 9.36 -9.12
C ARG A 214 -14.71 9.67 -9.36
N ILE A 215 -13.80 8.87 -8.80
CA ILE A 215 -12.35 9.08 -8.93
C ILE A 215 -11.90 8.93 -10.39
N THR A 216 -12.48 8.00 -11.15
CA THR A 216 -12.18 7.82 -12.58
C THR A 216 -12.62 9.04 -13.38
N ARG A 217 -13.84 9.52 -13.14
CA ARG A 217 -14.37 10.71 -13.82
C ARG A 217 -13.49 11.93 -13.57
N ALA A 218 -13.10 12.15 -12.32
CA ALA A 218 -12.25 13.27 -11.93
C ALA A 218 -10.83 13.18 -12.51
N ALA A 219 -10.27 11.97 -12.64
CA ALA A 219 -8.93 11.76 -13.17
C ALA A 219 -8.86 11.67 -14.70
N ALA A 220 -9.94 11.25 -15.36
CA ALA A 220 -9.96 10.94 -16.80
C ALA A 220 -9.39 12.05 -17.71
N PRO A 221 -9.69 13.35 -17.48
CA PRO A 221 -9.14 14.43 -18.31
C PRO A 221 -7.61 14.50 -18.32
N ALA A 222 -6.96 14.03 -17.26
CA ALA A 222 -5.51 14.06 -17.12
C ALA A 222 -4.81 12.76 -17.57
N VAL A 223 -5.57 11.72 -17.93
CA VAL A 223 -5.01 10.43 -18.37
C VAL A 223 -4.82 10.43 -19.88
N LYS A 224 -3.56 10.44 -20.32
CA LYS A 224 -3.22 10.37 -21.74
C LYS A 224 -3.77 9.10 -22.39
N HIS A 225 -4.23 9.22 -23.62
CA HIS A 225 -4.81 8.12 -24.42
C HIS A 225 -6.08 7.51 -23.81
N MET A 226 -6.80 8.28 -22.99
CA MET A 226 -8.12 7.97 -22.48
C MET A 226 -9.05 9.14 -22.82
N ALA A 227 -10.28 8.85 -23.24
CA ALA A 227 -11.31 9.86 -23.47
C ALA A 227 -12.67 9.34 -23.02
N ALA A 228 -13.53 10.22 -22.50
CA ALA A 228 -14.91 9.87 -22.20
C ALA A 228 -15.72 9.67 -23.49
N CYS A 229 -16.68 8.73 -23.48
CA CYS A 229 -17.63 8.56 -24.57
C CYS A 229 -18.69 9.68 -24.49
N ALA A 230 -18.89 10.44 -25.57
CA ALA A 230 -19.89 11.50 -25.59
C ALA A 230 -21.30 10.94 -25.36
N GLY A 231 -22.06 11.55 -24.45
CA GLY A 231 -23.45 11.18 -24.15
C GLY A 231 -23.64 9.90 -23.33
N GLU A 232 -22.55 9.26 -22.86
CA GLU A 232 -22.63 8.04 -22.06
C GLU A 232 -21.99 8.23 -20.68
N GLU A 233 -22.73 7.89 -19.63
CA GLU A 233 -22.19 7.88 -18.27
C GLU A 233 -21.23 6.70 -18.04
N ASP A 234 -20.11 6.97 -17.38
CA ASP A 234 -19.11 5.97 -17.01
C ASP A 234 -18.56 5.14 -18.19
N CYS A 235 -18.57 5.68 -19.41
CA CYS A 235 -17.94 5.07 -20.59
C CYS A 235 -16.69 5.83 -21.01
N TYR A 236 -15.63 5.08 -21.29
CA TYR A 236 -14.36 5.62 -21.76
C TYR A 236 -13.80 4.79 -22.92
N ARG A 237 -12.97 5.44 -23.73
CA ARG A 237 -12.26 4.85 -24.87
C ARG A 237 -10.76 4.79 -24.61
N ASN A 238 -10.16 3.67 -24.98
CA ASN A 238 -8.71 3.50 -25.02
C ASN A 238 -8.20 3.96 -26.38
N LEU A 239 -7.44 5.05 -26.39
CA LEU A 239 -6.84 5.64 -27.59
C LEU A 239 -5.37 5.24 -27.76
N CYS A 240 -4.89 4.23 -27.04
CA CYS A 240 -3.51 3.77 -27.16
C CYS A 240 -3.26 3.07 -28.50
N PRO A 241 -2.25 3.48 -29.28
CA PRO A 241 -1.82 2.74 -30.45
C PRO A 241 -1.43 1.30 -30.13
N ALA A 242 -1.58 0.38 -31.08
CA ALA A 242 -1.23 -1.03 -30.89
C ALA A 242 0.23 -1.25 -30.44
N ALA A 243 1.16 -0.42 -30.92
CA ALA A 243 2.55 -0.44 -30.47
C ALA A 243 2.69 -0.11 -28.97
N THR A 244 1.99 0.91 -28.47
CA THR A 244 1.96 1.29 -27.05
C THR A 244 1.37 0.19 -26.17
N ARG A 245 0.30 -0.48 -26.64
CA ARG A 245 -0.32 -1.62 -25.94
C ARG A 245 0.67 -2.77 -25.75
N ARG A 246 1.34 -3.19 -26.83
CA ARG A 246 2.38 -4.23 -26.80
C ARG A 246 3.57 -3.86 -25.92
N ALA A 247 4.04 -2.62 -25.98
CA ALA A 247 5.11 -2.13 -25.13
C ALA A 247 4.71 -2.17 -23.64
N ASN A 248 3.48 -1.74 -23.32
CA ASN A 248 3.01 -1.72 -21.93
C ASN A 248 2.85 -3.12 -21.35
N GLU A 249 2.41 -4.10 -22.14
CA GLU A 249 2.40 -5.51 -21.72
C GLU A 249 3.78 -6.01 -21.31
N ARG A 250 4.84 -5.66 -22.07
CA ARG A 250 6.22 -5.98 -21.70
C ARG A 250 6.63 -5.28 -20.41
N LEU A 251 6.31 -3.99 -20.26
CA LEU A 251 6.58 -3.26 -19.02
C LEU A 251 5.91 -3.92 -17.81
N TRP A 252 4.68 -4.41 -17.93
CA TRP A 252 4.00 -5.14 -16.86
C TRP A 252 4.63 -6.49 -16.54
N ARG A 253 5.20 -7.19 -17.52
CA ARG A 253 6.01 -8.40 -17.26
C ARG A 253 7.25 -8.04 -16.43
N PHE A 254 7.96 -6.96 -16.79
CA PHE A 254 9.11 -6.50 -16.00
C PHE A 254 8.71 -6.01 -14.60
N ARG A 255 7.60 -5.28 -14.47
CA ARG A 255 7.05 -4.89 -13.16
C ARG A 255 6.76 -6.09 -12.28
N ARG A 256 6.24 -7.19 -12.86
CA ARG A 256 6.00 -8.42 -12.12
C ARG A 256 7.27 -9.06 -11.59
N ILE A 257 8.31 -9.13 -12.42
CA ILE A 257 9.60 -9.69 -12.01
C ILE A 257 10.19 -8.81 -10.89
N GLN A 258 10.29 -7.50 -11.14
CA GLN A 258 10.84 -6.55 -10.17
C GLN A 258 10.04 -6.55 -8.86
N GLY A 259 8.72 -6.47 -8.91
CA GLY A 259 7.85 -6.42 -7.73
C GLY A 259 7.99 -7.66 -6.86
N ARG A 260 8.09 -8.85 -7.46
CA ARG A 260 8.35 -10.09 -6.73
C ARG A 260 9.74 -10.11 -6.09
N THR A 261 10.77 -9.73 -6.84
CA THR A 261 12.15 -9.65 -6.33
C THR A 261 12.26 -8.65 -5.17
N LEU A 262 11.64 -7.47 -5.30
CA LEU A 262 11.62 -6.46 -4.25
C LEU A 262 10.80 -6.89 -3.03
N ASN A 263 9.72 -7.65 -3.21
CA ASN A 263 8.99 -8.24 -2.08
C ASN A 263 9.86 -9.25 -1.32
N VAL A 264 10.58 -10.12 -2.02
CA VAL A 264 11.54 -11.04 -1.38
C VAL A 264 12.65 -10.26 -0.69
N ALA A 265 13.23 -9.25 -1.34
CA ALA A 265 14.25 -8.41 -0.72
C ALA A 265 13.73 -7.68 0.52
N ARG A 266 12.47 -7.20 0.53
CA ARG A 266 11.83 -6.59 1.70
C ARG A 266 11.63 -7.61 2.82
N LEU A 267 11.25 -8.84 2.50
CA LEU A 267 11.15 -9.93 3.48
C LEU A 267 12.52 -10.23 4.09
N VAL A 268 13.55 -10.39 3.25
CA VAL A 268 14.95 -10.57 3.69
C VAL A 268 15.38 -9.42 4.58
N LYS A 269 15.18 -8.16 4.14
CA LYS A 269 15.48 -6.96 4.93
C LYS A 269 14.77 -7.01 6.28
N SER A 270 13.48 -7.37 6.29
CA SER A 270 12.67 -7.40 7.50
C SER A 270 13.29 -8.29 8.58
N PHE A 271 13.91 -9.42 8.23
CA PHE A 271 14.62 -10.26 9.20
C PHE A 271 15.83 -9.59 9.87
N PHE A 272 16.48 -8.64 9.20
CA PHE A 272 17.64 -7.92 9.75
C PHE A 272 17.26 -6.60 10.43
N THR A 273 16.14 -5.99 10.03
CA THR A 273 15.72 -4.68 10.55
C THR A 273 14.66 -4.74 11.63
N PHE A 274 13.88 -5.84 11.71
CA PHE A 274 12.83 -5.96 12.71
C PHE A 274 13.41 -6.22 14.10
N GLU A 275 13.05 -5.34 15.02
CA GLU A 275 12.96 -5.70 16.43
C GLU A 275 11.69 -6.55 16.63
N ASN A 276 11.83 -7.78 17.14
CA ASN A 276 10.74 -8.72 17.47
C ASN A 276 9.89 -9.26 16.29
N GLY A 277 10.36 -9.15 15.04
CA GLY A 277 9.62 -9.63 13.85
C GLY A 277 9.48 -11.16 13.79
N VAL A 278 10.44 -11.87 14.40
CA VAL A 278 10.38 -13.32 14.57
C VAL A 278 9.22 -13.69 15.49
N ASP A 279 9.10 -13.05 16.65
CA ASP A 279 8.01 -13.30 17.61
C ASP A 279 6.63 -12.95 17.04
N TYR A 280 6.52 -11.98 16.11
CA TYR A 280 5.28 -11.72 15.37
C TYR A 280 4.95 -12.82 14.34
N LEU A 281 5.94 -13.26 13.56
CA LEU A 281 5.73 -14.36 12.61
C LEU A 281 5.25 -15.60 13.36
N ILE A 282 5.83 -15.86 14.54
CA ILE A 282 5.45 -16.93 15.45
C ILE A 282 4.02 -16.73 15.95
N TRP A 283 3.67 -15.58 16.53
CA TRP A 283 2.30 -15.30 16.97
C TRP A 283 1.25 -15.51 15.86
N LYS A 284 1.57 -15.08 14.63
CA LYS A 284 0.68 -15.25 13.46
C LYS A 284 0.56 -16.72 13.05
N LEU A 285 1.65 -17.48 13.18
CA LEU A 285 1.67 -18.89 12.91
C LEU A 285 0.93 -19.68 14.00
N GLU A 286 1.14 -19.38 15.28
CA GLU A 286 0.45 -19.99 16.42
C GLU A 286 -1.07 -19.80 16.32
N ARG A 287 -1.53 -18.58 15.96
CA ARG A 287 -2.97 -18.30 15.75
C ARG A 287 -3.56 -19.10 14.59
N HIS A 288 -2.83 -19.32 13.50
CA HIS A 288 -3.33 -20.06 12.34
C HIS A 288 -3.11 -21.59 12.42
N LEU A 289 -2.18 -22.04 13.26
CA LEU A 289 -1.88 -23.46 13.46
C LEU A 289 -2.59 -24.04 14.69
N GLY A 290 -2.98 -23.20 15.66
CA GLY A 290 -3.58 -23.63 16.92
C GLY A 290 -2.60 -24.30 17.88
N GLU A 291 -1.30 -24.33 17.54
CA GLU A 291 -0.24 -24.95 18.33
C GLU A 291 0.86 -23.94 18.65
N PRO A 292 1.37 -23.91 19.89
CA PRO A 292 2.50 -23.07 20.27
C PRO A 292 3.78 -23.54 19.57
N ILE A 293 4.52 -22.61 18.97
CA ILE A 293 5.76 -22.92 18.24
C ILE A 293 6.92 -22.69 19.19
N VAL A 294 7.64 -23.76 19.55
CA VAL A 294 8.84 -23.65 20.39
C VAL A 294 9.93 -22.89 19.65
N VAL A 295 10.22 -21.68 20.10
CA VAL A 295 11.19 -20.77 19.48
C VAL A 295 12.57 -20.99 20.08
N THR A 296 13.50 -21.54 19.30
CA THR A 296 14.89 -21.65 19.75
C THR A 296 15.60 -20.29 19.68
N HIS A 297 16.51 -19.99 20.60
CA HIS A 297 17.33 -18.77 20.57
C HIS A 297 18.08 -18.57 19.24
N ARG A 298 18.46 -19.67 18.57
CA ARG A 298 19.09 -19.66 17.24
C ARG A 298 18.13 -19.22 16.13
N LEU A 299 16.84 -19.58 16.22
CA LEU A 299 15.78 -19.12 15.29
C LEU A 299 15.51 -17.62 15.45
N ARG A 300 15.57 -17.10 16.68
CA ARG A 300 15.50 -15.64 16.94
C ARG A 300 16.68 -14.88 16.34
N ARG A 301 17.89 -15.45 16.39
CA ARG A 301 19.12 -14.78 15.95
C ARG A 301 19.39 -14.89 14.45
N PHE A 302 19.02 -16.00 13.80
CA PHE A 302 19.20 -16.22 12.36
C PHE A 302 17.95 -16.85 11.71
N PRO A 303 16.84 -16.11 11.64
CA PRO A 303 15.55 -16.64 11.17
C PRO A 303 15.57 -17.10 9.70
N LEU A 304 16.43 -16.54 8.85
CA LEU A 304 16.59 -17.00 7.46
C LEU A 304 17.28 -18.37 7.35
N VAL A 305 18.18 -18.68 8.28
CA VAL A 305 18.95 -19.94 8.29
C VAL A 305 18.16 -21.03 8.99
N PHE A 306 17.55 -20.72 10.14
CA PHE A 306 16.86 -21.71 10.97
C PHE A 306 15.33 -21.71 10.78
N GLY A 307 14.76 -20.76 10.05
CA GLY A 307 13.32 -20.73 9.72
C GLY A 307 12.96 -21.56 8.49
N TRP A 308 13.95 -22.06 7.75
CA TRP A 308 13.74 -22.91 6.57
C TRP A 308 12.91 -24.19 6.85
N PRO A 309 13.13 -24.94 7.95
CA PRO A 309 12.29 -26.09 8.29
C PRO A 309 10.82 -25.70 8.56
N LEU A 310 10.58 -24.55 9.18
CA LEU A 310 9.24 -24.02 9.45
C LEU A 310 8.54 -23.60 8.16
N LEU A 311 9.26 -22.89 7.28
CA LEU A 311 8.79 -22.49 5.95
C LEU A 311 8.49 -23.72 5.07
N TRP A 312 9.35 -24.74 5.10
CA TRP A 312 9.16 -25.99 4.39
C TRP A 312 7.94 -26.77 4.89
N ARG A 313 7.69 -26.80 6.20
CA ARG A 313 6.49 -27.41 6.81
C ARG A 313 5.20 -26.69 6.39
N LEU A 314 5.24 -25.36 6.26
CA LEU A 314 4.12 -24.54 5.79
C LEU A 314 3.84 -24.69 4.29
N LEU A 315 4.90 -24.80 3.48
CA LEU A 315 4.80 -25.06 2.04
C LEU A 315 4.29 -26.49 1.76
N LYS A 316 4.80 -27.48 2.50
CA LYS A 316 4.37 -28.89 2.39
C LYS A 316 2.92 -29.09 2.80
N SER A 317 2.41 -28.30 3.74
CA SER A 317 0.99 -28.33 4.15
C SER A 317 0.05 -27.56 3.21
N ARG A 318 0.55 -27.00 2.08
CA ARG A 318 -0.22 -26.22 1.08
C ARG A 318 -0.97 -25.00 1.66
N ARG A 319 -0.57 -24.50 2.83
CA ARG A 319 -1.22 -23.35 3.50
C ARG A 319 -0.70 -21.99 3.01
N LEU A 320 0.39 -21.97 2.25
CA LEU A 320 0.87 -20.81 1.50
C LEU A 320 0.81 -21.17 0.01
N ARG A 321 -0.06 -20.50 -0.75
CA ARG A 321 -0.07 -20.52 -2.22
C ARG A 321 0.53 -19.23 -2.75
#